data_AF-A0A7C4YFK7-F1
#
_entry.id   AF-A0A7C4YFK7-F1
#
_cell.length_a   1.000
_cell.length_b   1.000
_cell.length_c   1.000
_cell.angle_alpha   90.00
_cell.angle_beta   90.00
_cell.angle_gamma   90.00
#
_symmetry.space_group_name_H-M   'P 1'
#
loop_
_entity.id
_entity.type
_entity.pdbx_description
1 polymer ?
#
loop_
_entity_poly.entity_id
_entity_poly.type
_entity_poly.pdbx_seq_one_letter_code
_entity_poly.pdbx_strand_id
1 'polypeptide(L)' 'MKFIADGMLGSLARWLRLLGFDTEYFSGRDKFFLAYNAKKEGRIVLTR' A
#
# COMPACT_ATOMS: atom_id res chain seq x y z
N MET A 1 0.36 -6.61 10.58
CA MET A 1 -0.03 -6.75 9.15
C MET A 1 0.61 -5.63 8.36
N LYS A 2 1.12 -5.91 7.16
CA LYS A 2 1.74 -4.92 6.28
C LYS A 2 0.84 -4.65 5.08
N PHE A 3 0.60 -3.39 4.77
CA PHE A 3 -0.22 -2.93 3.67
C PHE A 3 0.59 -2.08 2.72
N ILE A 4 0.22 -2.07 1.45
CA ILE A 4 0.71 -1.12 0.47
C ILE A 4 -0.47 -0.52 -0.29
N ALA A 5 -0.63 0.80 -0.22
CA ALA A 5 -1.75 1.50 -0.80
C ALA A 5 -1.34 2.27 -2.05
N ASP A 6 -2.13 2.15 -3.12
CA ASP A 6 -2.05 3.01 -4.31
C ASP A 6 -2.36 4.47 -3.92
N GLY A 7 -1.76 5.43 -4.63
CA GLY A 7 -2.03 6.87 -4.54
C GLY A 7 -3.51 7.26 -4.52
N MET A 8 -4.37 6.45 -5.13
CA MET A 8 -5.83 6.62 -5.10
C MET A 8 -6.48 6.39 -3.72
N LEU A 9 -5.78 5.74 -2.79
CA LEU A 9 -6.26 5.37 -1.44
C LEU A 9 -5.46 6.06 -0.33
N GLY A 10 -4.96 7.27 -0.56
CA GLY A 10 -4.16 8.02 0.42
C GLY A 10 -4.86 8.28 1.76
N SER A 11 -6.18 8.48 1.76
CA SER A 11 -6.97 8.63 2.99
C SER A 11 -7.03 7.34 3.80
N LEU A 12 -7.19 6.18 3.15
CA LEU A 12 -7.16 4.87 3.79
C LEU A 12 -5.77 4.54 4.34
N ALA A 13 -4.72 4.83 3.57
CA ALA A 13 -3.34 4.67 4.01
C ALA A 13 -3.05 5.46 5.29
N ARG A 14 -3.61 6.68 5.40
CA ARG A 14 -3.51 7.52 6.60
C ARG A 14 -4.19 6.87 7.80
N TRP A 15 -5.41 6.35 7.64
CA TRP A 15 -6.13 5.67 8.73
C TRP A 15 -5.39 4.42 9.20
N LEU A 16 -4.87 3.61 8.28
CA LEU A 16 -4.13 2.40 8.64
C LEU A 16 -2.86 2.72 9.45
N ARG A 17 -2.13 3.79 9.10
CA ARG A 17 -0.99 4.27 9.90
C ARG A 17 -1.41 4.74 11.29
N LEU A 18 -2.52 5.47 11.40
CA LEU A 18 -3.06 5.93 12.69
C LEU A 18 -3.50 4.76 13.58
N LEU A 19 -3.99 3.68 12.98
CA LEU A 19 -4.35 2.44 13.69
C LEU A 19 -3.12 1.59 14.07
N GLY A 20 -1.90 2.01 13.71
CA GLY A 20 -0.67 1.28 14.04
C GLY A 20 -0.30 0.17 13.04
N PHE A 21 -0.92 0.13 11.86
CA PHE A 21 -0.53 -0.81 10.81
C PHE A 21 0.64 -0.28 9.98
N ASP A 22 1.58 -1.16 9.66
CA ASP A 22 2.67 -0.89 8.72
C ASP A 22 2.06 -0.71 7.32
N THR A 23 1.99 0.53 6.85
CA THR A 23 1.31 0.88 5.59
C THR A 23 2.21 1.74 4.73
N GLU A 24 2.67 1.14 3.64
CA GLU A 24 3.45 1.79 2.61
C GLU A 24 2.51 2.49 1.61
N TYR A 25 2.90 3.68 1.16
CA TYR A 25 2.09 4.46 0.23
C TYR A 25 2.86 4.60 -1.08
N PHE A 26 2.27 4.11 -2.16
CA PHE A 26 2.87 4.12 -3.48
C PHE A 26 2.12 5.08 -4.41
N SER A 27 2.72 6.24 -4.69
CA SER A 27 2.18 7.23 -5.61
C SER A 27 2.71 7.09 -7.05
N GLY A 28 3.39 5.99 -7.37
CA GLY A 28 3.90 5.73 -8.70
C GLY A 28 2.80 5.26 -9.67
N ARG A 29 2.98 5.51 -10.97
CA ARG A 29 2.07 5.00 -12.01
C ARG A 29 2.29 3.52 -12.34
N ASP A 30 3.39 2.94 -11.87
CA ASP A 30 3.76 1.56 -12.18
C ASP A 30 3.10 0.56 -11.21
N LYS A 31 1.91 0.11 -11.57
CA LYS A 31 1.16 -0.91 -10.81
C LYS A 31 1.87 -2.27 -10.79
N PHE A 32 2.72 -2.58 -11.77
CA PHE A 32 3.49 -3.83 -11.78
C PHE A 32 4.57 -3.80 -10.70
N PHE A 33 5.27 -2.67 -10.57
CA PHE A 33 6.25 -2.48 -9.50
C PHE A 33 5.60 -2.56 -8.11
N LEU A 34 4.40 -1.99 -7.96
CA LEU A 34 3.59 -2.09 -6.74
C LEU A 34 3.28 -3.55 -6.38
N ALA A 35 2.69 -4.30 -7.32
CA ALA A 35 2.31 -5.70 -7.09
C ALA A 35 3.53 -6.60 -6.85
N TYR A 36 4.64 -6.34 -7.55
CA TYR A 36 5.88 -7.07 -7.38
C TYR A 36 6.47 -6.89 -5.97
N ASN A 37 6.58 -5.64 -5.48
CA ASN A 37 7.07 -5.38 -4.14
C ASN A 37 6.14 -5.94 -3.06
N ALA A 38 4.83 -5.80 -3.26
CA ALA A 38 3.85 -6.37 -2.35
C ALA A 38 4.01 -7.88 -2.22
N LYS A 39 4.15 -8.58 -3.36
CA LYS A 39 4.37 -10.03 -3.38
C LYS A 39 5.71 -10.43 -2.77
N LYS A 40 6.77 -9.66 -3.04
CA LYS A 40 8.12 -9.89 -2.50
C LYS A 40 8.17 -9.74 -0.97
N GLU A 41 7.45 -8.76 -0.43
CA GLU A 41 7.44 -8.46 1.01
C GLU A 41 6.24 -9.05 1.76
N GLY A 42 5.36 -9.77 1.07
CA GLY A 42 4.15 -10.35 1.66
C GLY A 42 3.15 -9.28 2.15
N ARG A 43 3.14 -8.10 1.52
CA ARG A 43 2.20 -7.01 1.85
C ARG A 43 0.88 -7.20 1.14
N ILE A 44 -0.21 -6.78 1.79
CA ILE A 44 -1.54 -6.73 1.19
C ILE A 44 -1.65 -5.45 0.36
N VAL A 45 -1.95 -5.59 -0.94
CA VAL A 45 -2.15 -4.45 -1.84
C VAL A 45 -3.56 -3.90 -1.66
N LEU A 46 -3.64 -2.59 -1.45
CA LEU A 46 -4.87 -1.81 -1.49
C LEU A 46 -4.82 -0.93 -2.74
N THR A 47 -5.61 -1.31 -3.75
CA THR A 47 -5.82 -0.54 -4.98
C THR A 47 -7.32 -0.44 -5.24
N ARG A 48 -7.74 0.60 -5.98
CA ARG A 48 -9.06 0.65 -6.59
C ARG A 48 -8.99 0.16 -8.04
#